data_AF-A0A940SMB2-F1
#
_entry.id   AF-A0A940SMB2-F1
#
_cell.length_a   1.000
_cell.length_b   1.000
_cell.length_c   1.000
_cell.angle_alpha   90.00
_cell.angle_beta   90.00
_cell.angle_gamma   90.00
#
_symmetry.space_group_name_H-M   'P 1'
#
loop_
_entity.id
_entity.type
_entity.pdbx_description
1 polymer ?
#
loop_
_entity_poly.entity_id
_entity_poly.type
_entity_poly.pdbx_seq_one_letter_code
_entity_poly.pdbx_strand_id
1 'polypeptide(L)'
;MDGKLLLQGLGKYFAGVLMLGLLLFLPGGFGFWQGWMLMGILFIPMLIAGFVLMAKNPDLLRKRLNVNEQEKEQKQVILFSGILFAVAFIVAGLNFRFDLFVLRGPVCIGAAVAFLVFYALYAEVLRENTYLSRTVEVQEEQKVIDTGMYGIVRHPMYMVTVGLFLAMMLALGSLISFGIMLLYIPLIAKRIRNEEEVLMEGLPGYKAYMRKVRYRLIPFIW
;
A
#
# COMPACT_ATOMS: atom_id res chain seq x y z
N MET A 1 14.13 21.14 -11.68
CA MET A 1 13.66 20.18 -10.66
C MET A 1 13.31 20.95 -9.40
N ASP A 2 12.13 20.72 -8.83
CA ASP A 2 11.73 21.30 -7.54
C ASP A 2 12.60 20.71 -6.42
N GLY A 3 13.62 21.45 -5.99
CA GLY A 3 14.58 20.99 -4.97
C GLY A 3 13.93 20.73 -3.61
N LYS A 4 12.84 21.43 -3.27
CA LYS A 4 12.10 21.23 -2.03
C LYS A 4 11.33 19.91 -2.05
N LEU A 5 10.70 19.59 -3.18
CA LEU A 5 10.01 18.31 -3.38
C LEU A 5 11.00 17.14 -3.36
N LEU A 6 12.18 17.29 -3.97
CA LEU A 6 13.23 16.28 -3.93
C LEU A 6 13.73 16.02 -2.51
N LEU A 7 14.01 17.07 -1.74
CA LEU A 7 14.46 16.94 -0.35
C LEU A 7 13.39 16.27 0.53
N GLN A 8 12.13 16.65 0.35
CA GLN A 8 11.00 16.03 1.06
C GLN A 8 10.85 14.55 0.70
N GLY A 9 10.94 14.22 -0.60
CA GLY A 9 10.84 12.85 -1.09
C GLY A 9 11.95 11.96 -0.55
N LEU A 10 13.21 12.40 -0.65
CA LEU A 10 14.37 11.68 -0.13
C LEU A 10 14.31 11.54 1.40
N GLY A 11 13.94 12.61 2.12
CA GLY A 11 13.81 12.56 3.58
C GLY A 11 12.81 11.50 4.02
N LYS A 12 11.64 11.43 3.38
CA LYS A 12 10.63 10.40 3.67
C LYS A 12 11.09 9.00 3.26
N TYR A 13 11.80 8.88 2.14
CA TYR A 13 12.37 7.61 1.69
C TYR A 13 13.36 7.06 2.73
N PHE A 14 14.35 7.84 3.14
CA PHE A 14 15.35 7.40 4.12
C PHE A 14 14.74 7.16 5.51
N ALA A 15 13.77 7.99 5.93
CA ALA A 15 13.02 7.72 7.17
C ALA A 15 12.26 6.39 7.10
N GLY A 16 11.65 6.07 5.96
CA GLY A 16 10.98 4.79 5.72
C GLY A 16 11.94 3.61 5.78
N VAL A 17 13.11 3.71 5.12
CA VAL A 17 14.17 2.70 5.14
C VAL A 17 14.64 2.45 6.58
N LEU A 18 14.94 3.51 7.31
CA LEU A 18 15.39 3.42 8.70
C LEU A 18 14.32 2.80 9.59
N MET A 19 13.08 3.29 9.53
CA MET A 19 11.98 2.80 10.36
C MET A 19 11.70 1.32 10.12
N LEU A 20 11.57 0.89 8.87
CA LEU A 20 11.31 -0.52 8.56
C LEU A 20 12.52 -1.39 8.94
N GLY A 21 13.74 -0.91 8.69
CA GLY A 21 14.96 -1.59 9.12
C GLY A 21 15.01 -1.81 10.62
N LEU A 22 14.67 -0.79 11.42
CA LEU A 22 14.59 -0.91 12.88
C LEU A 22 13.53 -1.93 13.31
N LEU A 23 12.32 -1.87 12.73
CA LEU A 23 11.23 -2.79 13.06
C LEU A 23 11.56 -4.26 12.75
N LEU A 24 12.34 -4.53 11.70
CA LEU A 24 12.72 -5.90 11.31
C LEU A 24 13.99 -6.40 12.01
N PHE A 25 15.05 -5.59 12.00
CA PHE A 25 16.39 -6.06 12.38
C PHE A 25 16.70 -5.90 13.87
N LEU A 26 16.06 -4.98 14.60
CA LEU A 26 16.18 -4.96 16.06
C LEU A 26 15.66 -6.27 16.68
N PRO A 27 14.44 -6.75 16.34
CA PRO A 27 13.97 -8.05 16.84
C PRO A 27 14.61 -9.24 16.11
N GLY A 28 14.85 -9.18 14.80
CA GLY A 28 15.30 -10.33 14.00
C GLY A 28 16.81 -10.55 13.93
N GLY A 29 17.62 -9.50 14.19
CA GLY A 29 19.06 -9.52 13.93
C GLY A 29 19.41 -9.42 12.44
N PHE A 30 20.69 -9.16 12.15
CA PHE A 30 21.16 -8.91 10.78
C PHE A 30 21.27 -10.16 9.88
N GLY A 31 21.20 -11.35 10.47
CA GLY A 31 21.12 -12.62 9.73
C GLY A 31 19.76 -12.85 9.04
N PHE A 32 18.77 -11.98 9.28
CA PHE A 32 17.44 -12.07 8.71
C PHE A 32 17.42 -11.71 7.22
N TRP A 33 17.85 -12.65 6.38
CA TRP A 33 18.01 -12.44 4.94
C TRP A 33 16.68 -12.12 4.23
N GLN A 34 15.56 -12.66 4.71
CA GLN A 34 14.24 -12.31 4.18
C GLN A 34 13.90 -10.84 4.44
N GLY A 35 14.34 -10.29 5.57
CA GLY A 35 14.27 -8.86 5.87
C GLY A 35 15.04 -8.04 4.85
N TRP A 36 16.27 -8.41 4.54
CA TRP A 36 17.07 -7.75 3.50
C TRP A 36 16.46 -7.86 2.10
N MET A 37 15.95 -9.04 1.74
CA MET A 37 15.22 -9.26 0.49
C MET A 37 14.03 -8.30 0.39
N LEU A 38 13.20 -8.22 1.46
CA LEU A 38 12.07 -7.31 1.49
C LEU A 38 12.51 -5.85 1.33
N MET A 39 13.54 -5.43 2.06
CA MET A 39 14.09 -4.07 1.97
C MET A 39 14.47 -3.73 0.53
N GLY A 40 15.15 -4.65 -0.16
CA GLY A 40 15.53 -4.48 -1.57
C GLY A 40 14.34 -4.35 -2.50
N ILE A 41 13.42 -5.32 -2.49
CA ILE A 41 12.26 -5.34 -3.41
C ILE A 41 11.25 -4.23 -3.13
N LEU A 42 11.20 -3.70 -1.90
CA LEU A 42 10.31 -2.59 -1.55
C LEU A 42 10.93 -1.24 -1.94
N PHE A 43 12.17 -0.97 -1.53
CA PHE A 43 12.75 0.36 -1.62
C PHE A 43 13.44 0.65 -2.95
N ILE A 44 14.05 -0.33 -3.62
CA ILE A 44 14.71 -0.07 -4.92
C ILE A 44 13.68 0.37 -5.98
N PRO A 45 12.56 -0.36 -6.21
CA PRO A 45 11.54 0.10 -7.15
C PRO A 45 10.88 1.42 -6.71
N MET A 46 10.73 1.64 -5.39
CA MET A 46 10.15 2.87 -4.85
C MET A 46 11.01 4.09 -5.19
N LEU A 47 12.33 3.96 -5.08
CA LEU A 47 13.27 5.02 -5.41
C LEU A 47 13.20 5.36 -6.90
N ILE A 48 13.23 4.33 -7.76
CA ILE A 48 13.10 4.49 -9.22
C ILE A 48 11.77 5.16 -9.57
N ALA A 49 10.65 4.67 -9.03
CA ALA A 49 9.33 5.25 -9.26
C ALA A 49 9.24 6.70 -8.78
N GLY A 50 9.86 7.03 -7.65
CA GLY A 50 9.96 8.40 -7.14
C GLY A 50 10.65 9.34 -8.12
N PHE A 51 11.79 8.94 -8.68
CA PHE A 51 12.48 9.73 -9.71
C PHE A 51 11.68 9.83 -11.01
N VAL A 52 11.05 8.74 -11.46
CA VAL A 52 10.21 8.73 -12.67
C VAL A 52 9.02 9.68 -12.50
N LEU A 53 8.33 9.65 -11.35
CA LEU A 53 7.21 10.55 -11.07
C LEU A 53 7.70 12.01 -10.95
N MET A 54 8.84 12.26 -10.33
CA MET A 54 9.40 13.61 -10.25
C MET A 54 9.72 14.19 -11.64
N ALA A 55 10.14 13.34 -12.59
CA ALA A 55 10.43 13.75 -13.96
C ALA A 55 9.17 13.89 -14.83
N LYS A 56 8.18 12.99 -14.69
CA LYS A 56 7.01 12.92 -15.58
C LYS A 56 5.75 13.59 -15.03
N ASN A 57 5.53 13.56 -13.72
CA ASN A 57 4.33 14.08 -13.07
C ASN A 57 4.62 14.50 -11.60
N PRO A 58 5.31 15.63 -11.39
CA PRO A 58 5.72 16.07 -10.05
C PRO A 58 4.54 16.41 -9.13
N ASP A 59 3.39 16.81 -9.68
CA ASP A 59 2.18 17.09 -8.90
C ASP A 59 1.58 15.82 -8.30
N LEU A 60 1.55 14.72 -9.08
CA LEU A 60 1.16 13.42 -8.55
C LEU A 60 2.10 12.98 -7.42
N LEU A 61 3.42 13.18 -7.57
CA LEU A 61 4.36 12.87 -6.50
C LEU A 61 4.08 13.72 -5.24
N ARG A 62 3.81 15.02 -5.40
CA ARG A 62 3.49 15.93 -4.29
C ARG A 62 2.23 15.47 -3.54
N LYS A 63 1.16 15.13 -4.26
CA LYS A 63 -0.09 14.58 -3.67
C LYS A 63 0.18 13.29 -2.90
N ARG A 64 1.01 12.41 -3.45
CA ARG A 64 1.37 11.12 -2.82
C ARG A 64 2.27 11.31 -1.60
N LEU A 65 3.13 12.32 -1.58
CA LEU A 65 3.91 12.67 -0.40
C LEU A 65 3.08 13.41 0.64
N ASN A 66 1.93 13.99 0.30
CA ASN A 66 1.02 14.55 1.29
C ASN A 66 0.40 13.42 2.14
N VAL A 67 0.50 13.55 3.46
CA VAL A 67 -0.02 12.60 4.45
C VAL A 67 -1.04 13.25 5.38
N ASN A 68 -1.38 14.52 5.12
CA ASN A 68 -2.29 15.30 5.95
C ASN A 68 -3.73 14.92 5.62
N GLU A 69 -4.16 13.79 6.15
CA GLU A 69 -5.56 13.38 6.15
C GLU A 69 -6.38 14.37 6.99
N GLN A 70 -7.55 14.79 6.48
CA GLN A 70 -8.45 15.69 7.22
C GLN A 70 -9.58 14.91 7.87
N GLU A 71 -10.04 13.85 7.21
CA GLU A 71 -11.14 13.01 7.65
C GLU A 71 -10.79 12.26 8.94
N LYS A 72 -11.61 12.47 9.98
CA LYS A 72 -11.37 11.90 11.32
C LYS A 72 -11.39 10.38 11.31
N GLU A 73 -12.30 9.78 10.55
CA GLU A 73 -12.39 8.32 10.43
C GLU A 73 -11.14 7.75 9.73
N GLN A 74 -10.67 8.44 8.70
CA GLN A 74 -9.47 8.04 7.96
C GLN A 74 -8.21 8.14 8.82
N LYS A 75 -8.10 9.16 9.68
CA LYS A 75 -7.01 9.26 10.67
C LYS A 75 -6.97 8.06 11.60
N GLN A 76 -8.12 7.59 12.08
CA GLN A 76 -8.18 6.39 12.91
C GLN A 76 -7.72 5.14 12.13
N VAL A 77 -8.18 4.99 10.89
CA VAL A 77 -7.74 3.87 10.03
C VAL A 77 -6.22 3.91 9.81
N ILE A 78 -5.64 5.09 9.57
CA ILE A 78 -4.19 5.26 9.40
C ILE A 78 -3.45 4.87 10.69
N LEU A 79 -3.91 5.33 11.85
CA LEU A 79 -3.30 5.00 13.13
C LEU A 79 -3.32 3.48 13.40
N PHE A 80 -4.49 2.85 13.30
CA PHE A 80 -4.63 1.41 13.52
C PHE A 80 -3.84 0.59 12.50
N SER A 81 -3.78 1.04 11.25
CA SER A 81 -2.92 0.43 10.23
C SER A 81 -1.45 0.54 10.63
N GLY A 82 -0.99 1.71 11.07
CA GLY A 82 0.40 1.92 11.50
C GLY A 82 0.80 1.00 12.67
N ILE A 83 -0.07 0.86 13.66
CA ILE A 83 0.13 -0.07 14.79
C ILE A 83 0.18 -1.52 14.26
N LEU A 84 -0.76 -1.89 13.39
CA LEU A 84 -0.81 -3.23 12.81
C LEU A 84 0.49 -3.58 12.05
N PHE A 85 1.00 -2.65 11.24
CA PHE A 85 2.27 -2.82 10.53
C PHE A 85 3.45 -2.95 11.49
N ALA A 86 3.54 -2.07 12.49
CA ALA A 86 4.62 -2.13 13.48
C ALA A 86 4.63 -3.50 14.19
N VAL A 87 3.47 -3.96 14.66
CA VAL A 87 3.33 -5.27 15.30
C VAL A 87 3.70 -6.39 14.33
N ALA A 88 3.17 -6.40 13.11
CA ALA A 88 3.43 -7.45 12.14
C ALA A 88 4.92 -7.56 11.77
N PHE A 89 5.63 -6.45 11.61
CA PHE A 89 7.07 -6.44 11.31
C PHE A 89 7.92 -6.84 12.51
N ILE A 90 7.60 -6.35 13.71
CA ILE A 90 8.31 -6.76 14.94
C ILE A 90 8.15 -8.27 15.13
N VAL A 91 6.92 -8.77 15.00
CA VAL A 91 6.62 -10.20 15.07
C VAL A 91 7.37 -10.97 13.99
N ALA A 92 7.50 -10.46 12.76
CA ALA A 92 8.25 -11.14 11.71
C ALA A 92 9.73 -11.30 12.08
N GLY A 93 10.36 -10.26 12.63
CA GLY A 93 11.73 -10.33 13.12
C GLY A 93 11.88 -11.34 14.27
N LEU A 94 10.99 -11.28 15.28
CA LEU A 94 11.00 -12.24 16.39
C LEU A 94 10.77 -13.68 15.91
N ASN A 95 9.86 -13.87 14.96
CA ASN A 95 9.52 -15.15 14.35
C ASN A 95 10.75 -15.78 13.70
N PHE A 96 11.54 -14.99 12.98
CA PHE A 96 12.82 -15.43 12.43
C PHE A 96 13.85 -15.73 13.52
N ARG A 97 14.02 -14.83 14.50
CA ARG A 97 15.02 -14.97 15.55
C ARG A 97 14.84 -16.22 16.40
N PHE A 98 13.60 -16.58 16.69
CA PHE A 98 13.25 -17.73 17.53
C PHE A 98 12.83 -18.96 16.72
N ASP A 99 12.97 -18.92 15.38
CA ASP A 99 12.60 -20.00 14.46
C ASP A 99 11.16 -20.53 14.65
N LEU A 100 10.22 -19.61 14.87
CA LEU A 100 8.82 -19.93 15.11
C LEU A 100 8.11 -20.16 13.76
N PHE A 101 7.92 -21.41 13.33
CA PHE A 101 7.18 -21.72 12.09
C PHE A 101 7.66 -20.93 10.85
N VAL A 102 8.97 -20.73 10.71
CA VAL A 102 9.53 -19.96 9.59
C VAL A 102 9.33 -20.73 8.28
N LEU A 103 8.77 -20.05 7.28
CA LEU A 103 8.56 -20.65 5.97
C LEU A 103 9.88 -20.97 5.26
N ARG A 104 9.86 -22.03 4.46
CA ARG A 104 11.02 -22.46 3.66
C ARG A 104 11.34 -21.40 2.59
N GLY A 105 12.63 -21.21 2.32
CA GLY A 105 13.15 -20.19 1.39
C GLY A 105 12.42 -20.08 0.03
N PRO A 106 12.11 -21.18 -0.68
CA PRO A 106 11.38 -21.09 -1.96
C PRO A 106 9.99 -20.46 -1.85
N VAL A 107 9.29 -20.68 -0.72
CA VAL A 107 7.98 -20.05 -0.47
C VAL A 107 8.14 -18.54 -0.29
N CYS A 108 9.17 -18.12 0.47
CA CYS A 108 9.49 -16.70 0.65
C CYS A 108 9.84 -16.02 -0.69
N ILE A 109 10.59 -16.69 -1.56
CA ILE A 109 10.93 -16.18 -2.90
C ILE A 109 9.69 -16.10 -3.78
N GLY A 110 8.82 -17.13 -3.79
CA GLY A 110 7.55 -17.09 -4.50
C GLY A 110 6.65 -15.94 -4.04
N ALA A 111 6.60 -15.69 -2.73
CA ALA A 111 5.89 -14.56 -2.15
C ALA A 111 6.53 -13.20 -2.53
N ALA A 112 7.87 -13.12 -2.62
CA ALA A 112 8.56 -11.92 -3.10
C ALA A 112 8.26 -11.63 -4.59
N VAL A 113 8.13 -12.67 -5.42
CA VAL A 113 7.66 -12.52 -6.82
C VAL A 113 6.22 -12.03 -6.85
N ALA A 114 5.32 -12.64 -6.06
CA ALA A 114 3.94 -12.18 -5.96
C ALA A 114 3.85 -10.71 -5.48
N PHE A 115 4.69 -10.32 -4.51
CA PHE A 115 4.82 -8.94 -4.06
C PHE A 115 5.18 -8.01 -5.21
N LEU A 116 6.18 -8.36 -6.03
CA LEU A 116 6.59 -7.55 -7.19
C LEU A 116 5.50 -7.46 -8.26
N VAL A 117 4.70 -8.51 -8.45
CA VAL A 117 3.53 -8.48 -9.33
C VAL A 117 2.50 -7.48 -8.81
N PHE A 118 2.14 -7.53 -7.53
CA PHE A 118 1.23 -6.54 -6.95
C PHE A 118 1.81 -5.12 -6.97
N TYR A 119 3.13 -4.97 -6.84
CA TYR A 119 3.83 -3.70 -6.99
C TYR A 119 3.69 -3.15 -8.41
N ALA A 120 3.84 -3.99 -9.44
CA ALA A 120 3.64 -3.58 -10.82
C ALA A 120 2.17 -3.18 -11.09
N LEU A 121 1.21 -3.96 -10.59
CA LEU A 121 -0.21 -3.61 -10.66
C LEU A 121 -0.52 -2.30 -9.91
N TYR A 122 0.14 -2.06 -8.79
CA TYR A 122 0.05 -0.79 -8.07
C TYR A 122 0.45 0.39 -8.97
N ALA A 123 1.58 0.27 -9.67
CA ALA A 123 2.05 1.28 -10.59
C ALA A 123 1.09 1.48 -11.79
N GLU A 124 0.48 0.40 -12.29
CA GLU A 124 -0.50 0.48 -13.37
C GLU A 124 -1.79 1.19 -12.94
N VAL A 125 -2.30 0.92 -11.73
CA VAL A 125 -3.46 1.64 -11.17
C VAL A 125 -3.17 3.14 -11.02
N LEU A 126 -1.95 3.50 -10.62
CA LEU A 126 -1.53 4.91 -10.58
C LEU A 126 -1.47 5.56 -11.96
N ARG A 127 -1.06 4.80 -12.97
CA ARG A 127 -1.00 5.27 -14.37
C ARG A 127 -2.41 5.47 -14.93
N GLU A 128 -3.34 4.58 -14.61
CA GLU A 128 -4.72 4.62 -15.07
C GLU A 128 -5.54 5.74 -14.41
N ASN A 129 -5.36 5.99 -13.11
CA ASN A 129 -6.08 7.02 -12.38
C ASN A 129 -5.18 8.15 -11.88
N THR A 130 -5.15 9.25 -12.64
CA THR A 130 -4.36 10.45 -12.30
C THR A 130 -4.92 11.24 -11.12
N TYR A 131 -6.17 11.00 -10.71
CA TYR A 131 -6.78 11.63 -9.54
C TYR A 131 -6.45 10.90 -8.24
N LEU A 132 -5.66 9.83 -8.28
CA LEU A 132 -5.42 9.00 -7.10
C LEU A 132 -4.63 9.73 -6.02
N SER A 133 -5.33 10.18 -4.98
CA SER A 133 -4.76 10.82 -3.80
C SER A 133 -4.60 9.82 -2.65
N ARG A 134 -3.72 10.13 -1.69
CA ARG A 134 -3.61 9.35 -0.43
C ARG A 134 -4.66 9.76 0.60
N THR A 135 -5.26 10.93 0.43
CA THR A 135 -6.32 11.46 1.30
C THR A 135 -7.65 11.36 0.57
N VAL A 136 -8.75 11.21 1.32
CA VAL A 136 -10.08 11.21 0.73
C VAL A 136 -10.47 12.65 0.42
N GLU A 137 -10.51 13.00 -0.86
CA GLU A 137 -10.88 14.31 -1.35
C GLU A 137 -11.53 14.21 -2.73
N VAL A 138 -12.48 15.11 -3.02
CA VAL A 138 -12.97 15.31 -4.38
C VAL A 138 -12.20 16.48 -4.99
N GLN A 139 -11.54 16.22 -6.11
CA GLN A 139 -10.74 17.22 -6.81
C GLN A 139 -11.59 17.99 -7.82
N GLU A 140 -11.20 19.24 -8.09
CA GLU A 140 -11.77 20.01 -9.19
C GLU A 140 -11.57 19.27 -10.52
N GLU A 141 -12.61 19.28 -11.35
CA GLU A 141 -12.65 18.60 -12.65
C GLU A 141 -12.42 17.08 -12.58
N GLN A 142 -12.56 16.46 -11.40
CA GLN A 142 -12.44 15.02 -11.25
C GLN A 142 -13.52 14.31 -12.07
N LYS A 143 -13.07 13.32 -12.86
CA LYS A 143 -13.93 12.43 -13.62
C LYS A 143 -13.90 11.03 -13.03
N VAL A 144 -15.01 10.31 -13.15
CA VAL A 144 -15.05 8.90 -12.80
C VAL A 144 -14.24 8.11 -13.84
N ILE A 145 -13.23 7.38 -13.37
CA ILE A 145 -12.48 6.43 -14.18
C ILE A 145 -13.18 5.07 -14.05
N ASP A 146 -13.62 4.51 -15.17
CA ASP A 146 -14.34 3.23 -15.23
C ASP A 146 -13.78 2.24 -16.28
N THR A 147 -12.54 2.48 -16.71
CA THR A 147 -11.77 1.62 -17.62
C THR A 147 -10.86 0.66 -16.85
N GLY A 148 -10.24 -0.28 -17.58
CA GLY A 148 -9.19 -1.15 -17.04
C GLY A 148 -9.58 -1.83 -15.74
N MET A 149 -8.78 -1.67 -14.69
CA MET A 149 -9.05 -2.34 -13.41
C MET A 149 -10.27 -1.74 -12.69
N TYR A 150 -10.53 -0.44 -12.90
CA TYR A 150 -11.73 0.24 -12.39
C TYR A 150 -13.02 -0.26 -13.06
N GLY A 151 -12.93 -0.87 -14.25
CA GLY A 151 -14.06 -1.54 -14.89
C GLY A 151 -14.46 -2.86 -14.22
N ILE A 152 -13.56 -3.46 -13.43
CA ILE A 152 -13.76 -4.79 -12.80
C ILE A 152 -14.16 -4.63 -11.33
N VAL A 153 -13.42 -3.79 -10.59
CA VAL A 153 -13.65 -3.50 -9.16
C VAL A 153 -13.60 -2.00 -8.95
N ARG A 154 -14.37 -1.48 -7.99
CA ARG A 154 -14.42 -0.03 -7.75
C ARG A 154 -13.15 0.54 -7.14
N HIS A 155 -12.42 -0.28 -6.39
CA HIS A 155 -11.25 0.12 -5.63
C HIS A 155 -10.02 -0.77 -5.92
N PRO A 156 -9.53 -0.78 -7.16
CA PRO A 156 -8.40 -1.64 -7.55
C PRO A 156 -7.13 -1.29 -6.77
N MET A 157 -6.96 -0.02 -6.36
CA MET A 157 -5.83 0.38 -5.54
C MET A 157 -5.81 -0.33 -4.18
N TYR A 158 -6.95 -0.43 -3.51
CA TYR A 158 -7.02 -1.16 -2.25
C TYR A 158 -6.85 -2.66 -2.45
N MET A 159 -7.39 -3.24 -3.54
CA MET A 159 -7.18 -4.64 -3.90
C MET A 159 -5.70 -4.99 -4.02
N VAL A 160 -4.96 -4.25 -4.85
CA VAL A 160 -3.54 -4.54 -5.07
C VAL A 160 -2.71 -4.24 -3.82
N THR A 161 -3.09 -3.24 -3.03
CA THR A 161 -2.38 -2.90 -1.78
C THR A 161 -2.56 -3.99 -0.71
N VAL A 162 -3.76 -4.54 -0.56
CA VAL A 162 -4.00 -5.69 0.32
C VAL A 162 -3.15 -6.89 -0.11
N GLY A 163 -3.15 -7.22 -1.41
CA GLY A 163 -2.32 -8.30 -1.96
C GLY A 163 -0.83 -8.08 -1.70
N LEU A 164 -0.34 -6.86 -1.93
CA LEU A 164 1.04 -6.45 -1.68
C LEU A 164 1.44 -6.66 -0.22
N PHE A 165 0.60 -6.22 0.74
CA PHE A 165 0.91 -6.35 2.16
C PHE A 165 0.83 -7.77 2.68
N LEU A 166 -0.10 -8.58 2.18
CA LEU A 166 -0.15 -10.00 2.52
C LEU A 166 1.06 -10.77 1.95
N ALA A 167 1.42 -10.52 0.69
CA ALA A 167 2.60 -11.11 0.07
C ALA A 167 3.89 -10.71 0.81
N MET A 168 3.95 -9.46 1.28
CA MET A 168 5.07 -8.95 2.09
C MET A 168 5.31 -9.78 3.36
N MET A 169 4.25 -10.15 4.09
CA MET A 169 4.42 -10.94 5.31
C MET A 169 4.90 -12.37 5.03
N LEU A 170 4.44 -12.97 3.93
CA LEU A 170 4.92 -14.29 3.48
C LEU A 170 6.35 -14.23 2.96
N ALA A 171 6.74 -13.14 2.30
CA ALA A 171 8.11 -12.91 1.84
C ALA A 171 9.10 -12.81 3.02
N LEU A 172 8.65 -12.29 4.16
CA LEU A 172 9.38 -12.31 5.43
C LEU A 172 9.45 -13.70 6.08
N GLY A 173 8.72 -14.68 5.55
CA GLY A 173 8.69 -16.06 6.05
C GLY A 173 7.86 -16.24 7.32
N SER A 174 7.01 -15.28 7.69
CA SER A 174 6.24 -15.30 8.94
C SER A 174 4.75 -15.50 8.68
N LEU A 175 4.26 -16.73 8.91
CA LEU A 175 2.82 -17.03 8.87
C LEU A 175 2.05 -16.30 9.99
N ILE A 176 2.70 -16.06 11.13
CA ILE A 176 2.11 -15.32 12.24
C ILE A 176 1.84 -13.87 11.82
N SER A 177 2.84 -13.22 11.22
CA SER A 177 2.70 -11.86 10.69
C SER A 177 1.68 -11.79 9.55
N PHE A 178 1.62 -12.82 8.70
CA PHE A 178 0.58 -12.93 7.69
C PHE A 178 -0.83 -12.98 8.31
N GLY A 179 -1.02 -13.80 9.34
CA GLY A 179 -2.29 -13.88 10.08
C GLY A 179 -2.67 -12.55 10.72
N ILE A 180 -1.72 -11.85 11.32
CA ILE A 180 -1.92 -10.49 11.86
C ILE A 180 -2.36 -9.53 10.73
N MET A 181 -1.70 -9.58 9.57
CA MET A 181 -1.98 -8.68 8.45
C MET A 181 -3.35 -8.90 7.80
N LEU A 182 -4.00 -10.05 8.01
CA LEU A 182 -5.41 -10.24 7.60
C LEU A 182 -6.35 -9.24 8.29
N LEU A 183 -6.00 -8.73 9.47
CA LEU A 183 -6.75 -7.67 10.17
C LEU A 183 -6.73 -6.33 9.41
N TYR A 184 -5.90 -6.18 8.39
CA TYR A 184 -5.90 -5.00 7.53
C TYR A 184 -7.14 -4.93 6.62
N ILE A 185 -7.71 -6.08 6.24
CA ILE A 185 -8.88 -6.18 5.36
C ILE A 185 -10.08 -5.41 5.93
N PRO A 186 -10.52 -5.61 7.19
CA PRO A 186 -11.63 -4.84 7.75
C PRO A 186 -11.32 -3.34 7.89
N LEU A 187 -10.06 -2.95 8.13
CA LEU A 187 -9.66 -1.53 8.18
C LEU A 187 -9.84 -0.85 6.82
N ILE A 188 -9.39 -1.52 5.75
CA ILE A 188 -9.62 -1.05 4.38
C ILE A 188 -11.10 -1.08 4.02
N ALA A 189 -11.84 -2.07 4.50
CA ALA A 189 -13.27 -2.13 4.26
C ALA A 189 -14.01 -0.92 4.86
N LYS A 190 -13.62 -0.49 6.07
CA LYS A 190 -14.14 0.74 6.69
C LYS A 190 -13.77 1.97 5.86
N ARG A 191 -12.49 2.09 5.47
CA ARG A 191 -11.99 3.20 4.64
C ARG A 191 -12.73 3.34 3.31
N ILE A 192 -13.00 2.21 2.63
CA ILE A 192 -13.74 2.18 1.37
C ILE A 192 -15.17 2.70 1.54
N ARG A 193 -15.86 2.33 2.62
CA ARG A 193 -17.26 2.78 2.83
C ARG A 193 -17.32 4.29 3.01
N ASN A 194 -16.46 4.84 3.87
CA ASN A 194 -16.35 6.28 4.08
C ASN A 194 -15.94 7.01 2.78
N GLU A 195 -15.01 6.45 1.99
CA GLU A 195 -14.64 7.03 0.70
C GLU A 195 -15.80 7.00 -0.32
N GLU A 196 -16.56 5.90 -0.39
CA GLU A 196 -17.75 5.82 -1.25
C GLU A 196 -18.82 6.84 -0.85
N GLU A 197 -19.00 7.12 0.44
CA GLU A 197 -19.93 8.16 0.93
C GLU A 197 -19.52 9.55 0.41
N VAL A 198 -18.26 9.93 0.60
CA VAL A 198 -17.72 11.22 0.10
C VAL A 198 -17.84 11.32 -1.43
N LEU A 199 -17.51 10.25 -2.16
CA LEU A 199 -17.60 10.24 -3.62
C LEU A 199 -19.04 10.27 -4.14
N MET A 200 -19.98 9.64 -3.43
CA MET A 200 -21.40 9.70 -3.80
C MET A 200 -22.01 11.10 -3.64
N GLU A 201 -21.50 11.88 -2.69
CA GLU A 201 -21.94 13.25 -2.43
C GLU A 201 -21.25 14.26 -3.35
N GLY A 202 -19.94 14.11 -3.57
CA GLY A 202 -19.14 15.13 -4.25
C GLY A 202 -18.77 14.84 -5.71
N LEU A 203 -18.83 13.59 -6.20
CA LEU A 203 -18.38 13.23 -7.55
C LEU A 203 -19.55 12.92 -8.50
N PRO A 204 -19.86 13.82 -9.46
CA PRO A 204 -20.88 13.56 -10.48
C PRO A 204 -20.60 12.26 -11.25
N GLY A 205 -21.64 11.45 -11.45
CA GLY A 205 -21.54 10.17 -12.16
C GLY A 205 -21.16 8.96 -11.30
N TYR A 206 -20.68 9.16 -10.07
CA TYR A 206 -20.23 8.05 -9.22
C TYR A 206 -21.36 7.05 -8.89
N LYS A 207 -22.59 7.53 -8.64
CA LYS A 207 -23.77 6.66 -8.45
C LYS A 207 -24.12 5.82 -9.67
N ALA A 208 -23.85 6.30 -10.89
CA ALA A 208 -24.05 5.50 -12.11
C ALA A 208 -22.95 4.44 -12.23
N TYR A 209 -21.71 4.81 -11.92
CA TYR A 209 -20.58 3.89 -11.89
C TYR A 209 -20.77 2.74 -10.89
N MET A 210 -21.28 3.00 -9.68
CA MET A 210 -21.59 1.95 -8.69
C MET A 210 -22.62 0.93 -9.18
N ARG A 211 -23.52 1.32 -10.09
CA ARG A 211 -24.49 0.42 -10.71
C ARG A 211 -23.86 -0.45 -11.79
N LYS A 212 -22.85 0.06 -12.50
CA LYS A 212 -22.09 -0.64 -13.54
C LYS A 212 -21.09 -1.61 -12.92
N VAL A 213 -20.27 -1.16 -11.98
CA VAL A 213 -19.20 -1.94 -11.35
C VAL A 213 -19.64 -2.34 -9.95
N ARG A 214 -20.02 -3.62 -9.78
CA ARG A 214 -20.69 -4.12 -8.57
C ARG A 214 -19.74 -4.45 -7.43
N TYR A 215 -18.54 -4.90 -7.74
CA TYR A 215 -17.54 -5.32 -6.75
C TYR A 215 -16.69 -4.15 -6.26
N ARG A 216 -16.37 -4.11 -4.97
CA ARG A 216 -15.48 -3.12 -4.36
C ARG A 216 -14.02 -3.52 -4.51
N LEU A 217 -13.69 -4.75 -4.12
CA LEU A 217 -12.30 -5.18 -3.95
C LEU A 217 -12.03 -6.56 -4.53
N ILE A 218 -12.89 -7.56 -4.27
CA ILE A 218 -12.68 -8.92 -4.80
C ILE A 218 -13.89 -9.30 -5.64
N PRO A 219 -13.70 -9.58 -6.95
CA PRO A 219 -14.77 -10.06 -7.80
C PRO A 219 -15.50 -11.24 -7.18
N PHE A 220 -16.83 -11.25 -7.27
CA PHE A 220 -17.71 -12.29 -6.74
C PHE A 220 -17.78 -12.42 -5.20
N ILE A 221 -17.02 -11.62 -4.45
CA ILE A 221 -17.07 -11.62 -2.98
C ILE A 221 -17.62 -10.30 -2.45
N TRP A 222 -17.00 -9.18 -2.84
CA TRP A 222 -17.33 -7.87 -2.29
C TRP A 222 -17.00 -6.70 -3.21
#